data_AF-A0A6C0P9I4-F1
#
_entry.id   AF-A0A6C0P9I4-F1
#
_cell.length_a   1.000
_cell.length_b   1.000
_cell.length_c   1.000
_cell.angle_alpha   90.00
_cell.angle_beta   90.00
_cell.angle_gamma   90.00
#
_symmetry.space_group_name_H-M   'P 1'
#
loop_
_entity.id
_entity.type
_entity.pdbx_description
1 polymer ?
#
loop_
_entity_poly.entity_id
_entity_poly.type
_entity_poly.pdbx_seq_one_letter_code
_entity_poly.pdbx_strand_id
1 'polypeptide(L)'
;MSMILLFFAAALSLELLEGSKITTSEYYGLRNIGLVFVFLIVLEAVLCASIMVPISILISKFVKAAFGRVLLYFIFGLIGGSYMFNHLYNESYVREFDLNISTAILLFGAVGILYALIDQYLQQHAERWANG
;
A
#
# COMPACT_ATOMS: atom_id res chain seq x y z
N MET A 1 -1.08 2.88 12.60
CA MET A 1 -2.49 3.15 12.22
C MET A 1 -2.61 3.71 10.81
N SER A 2 -2.01 4.87 10.49
CA SER A 2 -2.18 5.54 9.18
C SER A 2 -1.77 4.68 7.99
N MET A 3 -0.67 3.92 8.11
CA MET A 3 -0.21 3.07 7.03
C MET A 3 -1.15 1.90 6.72
N ILE A 4 -1.71 1.27 7.75
CA ILE A 4 -2.66 0.16 7.59
C ILE A 4 -3.87 0.63 6.78
N LEU A 5 -4.40 1.81 7.12
CA LEU A 5 -5.54 2.40 6.43
C LEU A 5 -5.23 2.73 4.97
N LEU A 6 -4.07 3.36 4.70
CA LEU A 6 -3.68 3.70 3.33
C LEU A 6 -3.45 2.45 2.47
N PHE A 7 -2.77 1.45 3.02
CA PHE A 7 -2.53 0.19 2.33
C PHE A 7 -3.83 -0.55 2.05
N PHE A 8 -4.71 -0.67 3.06
CA PHE A 8 -6.02 -1.27 2.92
C PHE A 8 -6.83 -0.56 1.83
N ALA A 9 -6.86 0.77 1.84
CA ALA A 9 -7.58 1.55 0.84
C ALA A 9 -7.02 1.34 -0.58
N ALA A 10 -5.70 1.28 -0.75
CA ALA A 10 -5.08 1.00 -2.05
C ALA A 10 -5.36 -0.43 -2.54
N ALA A 11 -5.24 -1.43 -1.66
CA ALA A 11 -5.54 -2.82 -2.01
C ALA A 11 -7.03 -3.00 -2.37
N LEU A 12 -7.94 -2.38 -1.62
CA LEU A 12 -9.37 -2.39 -1.93
C LEU A 12 -9.66 -1.67 -3.24
N SER A 13 -9.00 -0.54 -3.50
CA SER A 13 -9.15 0.20 -4.77
C SER A 13 -8.63 -0.62 -5.95
N LEU A 14 -7.50 -1.31 -5.78
CA LEU A 14 -6.95 -2.22 -6.78
C LEU A 14 -7.94 -3.36 -7.08
N GLU A 15 -8.54 -3.93 -6.04
CA GLU A 15 -9.55 -4.97 -6.20
C GLU A 15 -10.80 -4.48 -6.94
N LEU A 16 -11.26 -3.27 -6.65
CA LEU A 16 -12.41 -2.69 -7.33
C LEU A 16 -12.11 -2.35 -8.80
N LEU A 17 -10.89 -1.92 -9.12
CA LEU A 17 -10.50 -1.51 -10.47
C LEU A 17 -10.06 -2.67 -11.38
N GLU A 18 -9.33 -3.64 -10.82
CA GLU A 18 -8.76 -4.76 -11.57
C GLU A 18 -9.44 -6.10 -11.21
N GLY A 19 -9.57 -6.41 -9.91
CA GLY A 19 -10.16 -7.68 -9.47
C GLY A 19 -11.63 -7.87 -9.86
N SER A 20 -12.39 -6.78 -9.98
CA SER A 20 -13.78 -6.81 -10.43
C SER A 20 -13.97 -7.31 -11.87
N LYS A 21 -12.92 -7.25 -12.70
CA LYS A 21 -12.93 -7.78 -14.07
C LYS A 21 -12.92 -9.31 -14.09
N ILE A 22 -12.40 -9.96 -13.05
CA ILE A 22 -12.26 -11.42 -13.00
C ILE A 22 -13.63 -12.03 -12.71
N THR A 23 -14.20 -12.71 -13.71
CA THR A 23 -15.57 -13.23 -13.61
C THR A 23 -15.67 -14.69 -13.16
N THR A 24 -14.55 -15.38 -12.93
CA THR A 24 -14.53 -16.78 -12.50
C THR A 24 -14.91 -16.93 -11.02
N SER A 25 -15.41 -18.11 -10.62
CA SER A 25 -15.69 -18.46 -9.22
C SER A 25 -14.45 -18.95 -8.46
N GLU A 26 -13.38 -19.32 -9.18
CA GLU A 26 -12.11 -19.80 -8.61
C GLU A 26 -11.26 -18.66 -8.03
N TYR A 27 -11.51 -17.43 -8.48
CA TYR A 27 -10.80 -16.27 -7.98
C TYR A 27 -11.27 -15.90 -6.56
N TYR A 28 -10.36 -15.89 -5.58
CA TYR A 28 -10.69 -15.54 -4.20
C TYR A 28 -10.74 -14.01 -3.94
N GLY A 29 -11.40 -13.26 -4.81
CA GLY A 29 -11.59 -11.82 -4.68
C GLY A 29 -12.78 -11.40 -3.83
N LEU A 30 -12.97 -10.08 -3.70
CA LEU A 30 -14.04 -9.47 -2.91
C LEU A 30 -15.42 -9.97 -3.33
N ARG A 31 -15.65 -10.18 -4.62
CA ARG A 31 -16.93 -10.66 -5.15
C ARG A 31 -17.28 -12.08 -4.70
N ASN A 32 -16.29 -12.95 -4.56
CA ASN A 32 -16.51 -14.39 -4.34
C ASN A 32 -16.44 -14.78 -2.87
N ILE A 33 -15.55 -14.15 -2.08
CA ILE A 33 -15.38 -14.47 -0.66
C ILE A 33 -15.73 -13.30 0.29
N GLY A 34 -16.15 -12.16 -0.25
CA GLY A 34 -16.75 -11.06 0.51
C GLY A 34 -15.87 -10.57 1.67
N LEU A 35 -16.43 -10.62 2.89
CA LEU A 35 -15.76 -10.16 4.11
C LEU A 35 -14.47 -10.94 4.43
N VAL A 36 -14.34 -12.18 3.97
CA VAL A 36 -13.11 -12.96 4.16
C VAL A 36 -11.96 -12.30 3.40
N PHE A 37 -12.20 -11.82 2.18
CA PHE A 37 -11.19 -11.05 1.43
C PHE A 37 -10.77 -9.80 2.21
N VAL A 38 -11.74 -9.03 2.72
CA VAL A 38 -11.47 -7.82 3.52
C VAL A 38 -10.60 -8.14 4.72
N PHE A 39 -10.90 -9.24 5.44
CA PHE A 39 -10.09 -9.68 6.57
C PHE A 39 -8.65 -10.04 6.17
N LEU A 40 -8.46 -10.75 5.05
CA LEU A 40 -7.14 -11.10 4.53
C LEU A 40 -6.34 -9.85 4.15
N ILE A 41 -6.97 -8.86 3.49
CA ILE A 41 -6.29 -7.60 3.15
C ILE A 41 -5.93 -6.80 4.39
N VAL A 42 -6.78 -6.77 5.42
CA VAL A 42 -6.44 -6.12 6.70
C VAL A 42 -5.26 -6.83 7.38
N LEU A 43 -5.24 -8.16 7.37
CA LEU A 43 -4.13 -8.94 7.91
C LEU A 43 -2.82 -8.61 7.18
N GLU A 44 -2.85 -8.60 5.84
CA GLU A 44 -1.69 -8.23 5.01
C GLU A 44 -1.25 -6.78 5.26
N ALA A 45 -2.20 -5.86 5.43
CA ALA A 45 -1.91 -4.47 5.78
C ALA A 45 -1.22 -4.34 7.15
N VAL A 46 -1.62 -5.14 8.13
CA VAL A 46 -0.97 -5.20 9.45
C VAL A 46 0.45 -5.76 9.33
N LEU A 47 0.64 -6.82 8.55
CA LEU A 47 1.97 -7.39 8.29
C LEU A 47 2.88 -6.37 7.61
N CYS A 48 2.41 -5.73 6.54
CA CYS A 48 3.14 -4.69 5.84
C CYS A 48 3.50 -3.53 6.77
N ALA A 49 2.56 -3.09 7.61
CA ALA A 49 2.81 -2.05 8.60
C ALA A 49 3.87 -2.45 9.63
N SER A 50 3.91 -3.71 10.06
CA SER A 50 4.92 -4.17 11.02
C SER A 50 6.35 -4.13 10.44
N ILE A 51 6.50 -4.30 9.13
CA ILE A 51 7.78 -4.19 8.41
C ILE A 51 8.12 -2.72 8.13
N MET A 52 7.15 -1.92 7.72
CA MET A 52 7.39 -0.53 7.34
C MET A 52 7.65 0.39 8.52
N VAL A 53 7.03 0.18 9.69
CA VAL A 53 7.29 1.02 10.88
C VAL A 53 8.78 1.13 11.22
N PRO A 54 9.55 0.03 11.39
CA PRO A 54 10.98 0.14 11.67
C PRO A 54 11.76 0.78 10.51
N ILE A 55 11.33 0.57 9.26
CA ILE A 55 11.92 1.24 8.09
C ILE A 55 11.67 2.75 8.14
N SER A 56 10.45 3.19 8.48
CA SER A 56 10.12 4.60 8.64
C SER A 56 10.95 5.27 9.72
N ILE A 57 11.18 4.59 10.84
CA ILE A 57 12.08 5.06 11.92
C ILE A 57 13.52 5.18 11.41
N LEU A 58 13.98 4.23 10.60
CA LEU A 58 15.32 4.27 10.01
C LEU A 58 15.45 5.44 9.04
N ILE A 59 14.47 5.60 8.13
CA ILE A 59 14.42 6.69 7.15
C ILE A 59 14.40 8.03 7.86
N SER A 60 13.58 8.20 8.90
CA SER A 60 13.49 9.47 9.62
C SER A 60 14.80 9.83 10.32
N LYS A 61 15.52 8.83 10.85
CA LYS A 61 16.82 9.00 11.50
C LYS A 61 17.94 9.38 10.53
N PHE A 62 17.99 8.76 9.35
CA PHE A 62 19.11 8.93 8.40
C PHE A 62 18.86 9.99 7.33
N VAL A 63 17.61 10.18 6.92
CA VAL A 63 17.25 11.09 5.83
C VAL A 63 16.55 12.30 6.42
N LYS A 64 17.25 13.42 6.51
CA LYS A 64 16.67 14.68 7.02
C LYS A 64 15.93 15.47 5.93
N ALA A 65 16.31 15.29 4.66
CA ALA A 65 15.69 15.99 3.55
C ALA A 65 14.27 15.46 3.27
N ALA A 66 13.28 16.34 3.35
CA ALA A 66 11.86 16.00 3.11
C ALA A 66 11.66 15.30 1.75
N PHE A 67 12.26 15.83 0.70
CA PHE A 67 12.18 15.24 -0.64
C PHE A 67 12.76 13.82 -0.71
N GLY A 68 13.88 13.56 0.00
CA GLY A 68 14.49 12.23 0.05
C GLY A 68 13.57 11.20 0.70
N ARG A 69 12.81 11.60 1.74
CA ARG A 69 11.83 10.72 2.38
C ARG A 69 10.67 10.39 1.45
N VAL A 70 10.11 11.40 0.77
CA VAL A 70 9.04 11.21 -0.22
C VAL A 70 9.47 10.23 -1.30
N LEU A 71 10.69 10.38 -1.83
CA LEU A 71 11.22 9.48 -2.85
C LEU A 71 11.35 8.04 -2.35
N LEU A 72 11.86 7.84 -1.13
CA LEU A 72 11.99 6.50 -0.55
C LEU A 72 10.63 5.84 -0.33
N TYR A 73 9.69 6.53 0.31
CA TYR A 73 8.36 5.96 0.52
C TYR A 73 7.61 5.74 -0.79
N PHE A 74 7.80 6.59 -1.80
CA PHE A 74 7.29 6.37 -3.15
C PHE A 74 7.84 5.06 -3.73
N ILE A 75 9.17 4.85 -3.70
CA ILE A 75 9.81 3.60 -4.17
C ILE A 75 9.28 2.37 -3.42
N PHE A 76 9.17 2.44 -2.08
CA PHE A 76 8.55 1.37 -1.29
C PHE A 76 7.09 1.11 -1.69
N GLY A 77 6.35 2.17 -2.00
CA GLY A 77 5.00 2.09 -2.58
C GLY A 77 4.99 1.34 -3.91
N LEU A 78 5.88 1.68 -4.86
CA LEU A 78 5.95 0.99 -6.16
C LEU A 78 6.27 -0.50 -6.00
N ILE A 79 7.23 -0.83 -5.12
CA ILE A 79 7.61 -2.22 -4.83
C ILE A 79 6.44 -2.96 -4.19
N GLY A 80 5.80 -2.35 -3.19
CA GLY A 80 4.65 -2.92 -2.48
C GLY A 80 3.44 -3.14 -3.41
N GLY A 81 3.16 -2.19 -4.30
CA GLY A 81 2.08 -2.33 -5.29
C GLY A 81 2.35 -3.45 -6.29
N SER A 82 3.59 -3.56 -6.78
CA SER A 82 3.99 -4.64 -7.69
C SER A 82 3.89 -6.01 -7.01
N TYR A 83 4.35 -6.11 -5.75
CA TYR A 83 4.19 -7.32 -4.94
C TYR A 83 2.71 -7.67 -4.74
N MET A 84 1.89 -6.71 -4.34
CA MET A 84 0.46 -6.92 -4.10
C MET A 84 -0.27 -7.39 -5.36
N PHE A 85 0.01 -6.79 -6.51
CA PHE A 85 -0.58 -7.19 -7.78
C PHE A 85 -0.28 -8.66 -8.10
N ASN A 86 0.99 -9.06 -7.99
CA ASN A 86 1.41 -10.44 -8.25
C ASN A 86 0.90 -11.42 -7.19
N HIS A 87 0.66 -10.96 -5.96
CA HIS A 87 0.10 -11.76 -4.89
C HIS A 87 -1.40 -12.03 -5.09
N LEU A 88 -2.16 -11.01 -5.54
CA LEU A 88 -3.60 -11.12 -5.76
C LEU A 88 -3.95 -11.76 -7.10
N TYR A 89 -3.15 -11.54 -8.14
CA TYR A 89 -3.45 -11.95 -9.50
C TYR A 89 -2.37 -12.87 -10.04
N ASN A 90 -2.74 -14.13 -10.26
CA ASN A 90 -1.89 -15.07 -10.99
C ASN A 90 -1.80 -14.67 -12.47
N GLU A 91 -0.70 -15.04 -13.15
CA GLU A 91 -0.44 -14.72 -14.55
C GLU A 91 -1.56 -15.12 -15.51
N SER A 92 -2.29 -16.22 -15.21
CA SER A 92 -3.44 -16.64 -16.00
C SER A 92 -4.54 -15.58 -15.98
N TYR A 93 -4.87 -15.04 -14.80
CA TYR A 93 -5.88 -13.99 -14.67
C TYR A 93 -5.42 -12.68 -15.31
N VAL A 94 -4.14 -12.34 -15.19
CA VAL A 94 -3.58 -11.14 -15.82
C VAL A 94 -3.75 -11.18 -17.33
N ARG A 95 -3.47 -12.34 -17.95
CA ARG A 95 -3.60 -12.53 -19.40
C ARG A 95 -5.05 -12.64 -19.87
N GLU A 96 -5.89 -13.36 -19.14
CA GLU A 96 -7.28 -13.62 -19.52
C GLU A 96 -8.16 -12.37 -19.38
N PHE A 97 -7.93 -11.57 -18.34
CA PHE A 97 -8.75 -10.40 -18.00
C PHE A 97 -8.06 -9.06 -18.29
N ASP A 98 -6.91 -9.08 -18.96
CA ASP A 98 -6.12 -7.90 -19.34
C ASP A 98 -5.90 -6.94 -18.15
N LEU A 99 -5.44 -7.51 -17.04
CA LEU A 99 -5.24 -6.77 -15.80
C LEU A 99 -3.99 -5.88 -15.90
N ASN A 100 -4.10 -4.63 -15.45
CA ASN A 100 -3.02 -3.67 -15.60
C ASN A 100 -2.21 -3.46 -14.31
N ILE A 101 -0.97 -3.96 -14.30
CA ILE A 101 -0.03 -3.75 -13.17
C ILE A 101 0.23 -2.27 -12.88
N SER A 102 0.12 -1.40 -13.89
CA SER A 102 0.31 0.04 -13.72
C SER A 102 -0.71 0.63 -12.75
N THR A 103 -1.93 0.07 -12.69
CA THR A 103 -2.95 0.48 -11.72
C THR A 103 -2.46 0.30 -10.29
N ALA A 104 -1.84 -0.85 -9.98
CA ALA A 104 -1.27 -1.11 -8.67
C ALA A 104 -0.07 -0.19 -8.38
N ILE A 105 0.83 -0.02 -9.34
CA ILE A 105 2.01 0.85 -9.20
C ILE A 105 1.58 2.29 -8.89
N LEU A 106 0.57 2.82 -9.59
CA LEU A 106 0.07 4.18 -9.37
C LEU A 106 -0.61 4.33 -8.01
N LEU A 107 -1.51 3.41 -7.64
CA LEU A 107 -2.22 3.45 -6.36
C LEU A 107 -1.25 3.39 -5.18
N PHE A 108 -0.32 2.43 -5.18
CA PHE A 108 0.59 2.25 -4.07
C PHE A 108 1.73 3.29 -4.07
N GLY A 109 2.16 3.76 -5.24
CA GLY A 109 3.05 4.90 -5.34
C GLY A 109 2.43 6.17 -4.72
N ALA A 110 1.17 6.45 -5.02
CA ALA A 110 0.44 7.56 -4.40
C ALA A 110 0.30 7.39 -2.88
N VAL A 111 0.03 6.17 -2.40
CA VAL A 111 0.04 5.86 -0.96
C VAL A 111 1.41 6.11 -0.32
N GLY A 112 2.50 5.74 -0.98
CA GLY A 112 3.86 6.03 -0.51
C GLY A 112 4.09 7.53 -0.30
N ILE A 113 3.67 8.35 -1.26
CA ILE A 113 3.75 9.82 -1.16
C ILE A 113 2.87 10.34 -0.02
N LEU A 114 1.61 9.90 0.07
CA LEU A 114 0.70 10.32 1.14
C LEU A 114 1.24 9.96 2.53
N TYR A 115 1.81 8.76 2.66
CA TYR A 115 2.43 8.32 3.90
C TYR A 115 3.62 9.20 4.27
N ALA A 116 4.48 9.56 3.31
CA ALA A 116 5.60 10.46 3.53
C ALA A 116 5.17 11.83 4.08
N LEU A 117 4.10 12.39 3.52
CA LEU A 117 3.55 13.67 3.96
C LEU A 117 2.99 13.59 5.38
N ILE A 118 2.29 12.51 5.71
CA ILE A 118 1.76 12.26 7.06
C ILE A 118 2.91 12.09 8.06
N ASP A 119 3.94 11.30 7.72
CA ASP A 119 5.12 11.09 8.56
C ASP A 119 5.86 12.41 8.85
N GLN A 120 6.05 13.24 7.82
CA GLN A 120 6.64 14.56 7.97
C GLN A 120 5.80 15.49 8.86
N TYR A 121 4.48 15.51 8.66
CA TYR A 121 3.56 16.31 9.47
C TYR A 121 3.62 15.91 10.96
N LEU A 122 3.62 14.60 11.25
CA LEU A 122 3.68 14.07 12.61
C LEU A 122 5.00 14.43 13.29
N GLN A 123 6.13 14.32 12.58
CA GLN A 123 7.44 14.67 13.14
C GLN A 123 7.55 16.15 13.48
N GLN A 124 7.10 17.04 12.58
CA GLN A 124 7.09 18.48 12.84
C GLN A 124 6.24 18.85 14.06
N HIS A 125 5.12 18.17 14.27
CA HIS A 125 4.29 18.40 15.45
C HIS A 125 4.97 17.88 16.73
N ALA A 126 5.55 16.67 16.69
CA ALA A 126 6.26 16.11 17.84
C ALA A 126 7.43 17.00 18.31
N GLU A 127 8.20 17.56 17.37
CA GLU A 127 9.32 18.46 17.69
C GLU A 127 8.86 19.79 18.30
N ARG A 128 7.69 20.31 17.92
CA ARG A 128 7.13 21.55 18.50
C ARG A 128 6.73 21.37 19.96
N TRP A 129 6.17 20.22 20.32
CA TRP A 129 5.79 19.91 21.71
C TRP A 129 6.98 19.61 22.61
N ALA A 130 8.09 19.12 22.08
CA ALA A 130 9.29 18.86 22.86
C ALA A 130 10.10 20.12 23.19
N ASN A 131 9.90 21.21 22.44
CA ASN A 131 10.69 22.45 22.54
C ASN A 131 9.89 23.65 23.08
N GLY A 132 8.62 23.47 23.47
CA GLY A 132 7.76 24.48 24.08
C GLY A 132 7.41 24.13 25.51
#